data_AF-A0A381XAM3-F1
#
_entry.id   AF-A0A381XAM3-F1
#
_cell.length_a   1.000
_cell.length_b   1.000
_cell.length_c   1.000
_cell.angle_alpha   90.00
_cell.angle_beta   90.00
_cell.angle_gamma   90.00
#
_symmetry.space_group_name_H-M   'P 1'
#
loop_
_entity.id
_entity.type
_entity.pdbx_description
1 polymer ?
#
loop_
_entity_poly.entity_id
_entity_poly.type
_entity_poly.pdbx_seq_one_letter_code
_entity_poly.pdbx_strand_id
1 'polypeptide(L)'
;MSYFSYFSTILYDPTGDGTAKLATNLMNRVRVRVNMKKEIVMLDTYSVKENETPEIVAEKHHGNPQYHWIVMLLNNISDVNHDWVKSTRQMQKYLLTKYTEAQLIETHHYEVNQTSGDTTIKIEVEDTNYPTATAITNYEYEIALNDSKREIDLLRNDYLGMFEDEFRNII
;
A
#
# COMPACT_ATOMS: atom_id res chain seq x y z
N MET A 1 -10.94 -16.04 -8.66
CA MET A 1 -10.06 -16.27 -9.83
C MET A 1 -8.82 -15.38 -9.70
N SER A 2 -7.70 -15.71 -10.36
CA SER A 2 -6.43 -14.96 -10.25
C SER A 2 -6.37 -13.78 -11.24
N TYR A 3 -5.79 -12.64 -10.83
CA TYR A 3 -5.71 -11.39 -11.61
C TYR A 3 -5.25 -11.56 -13.06
N PHE A 4 -4.14 -12.27 -13.28
CA PHE A 4 -3.54 -12.41 -14.61
C PHE A 4 -4.30 -13.36 -15.54
N SER A 5 -5.30 -14.09 -15.03
CA SER A 5 -6.12 -14.98 -15.86
C SER A 5 -7.11 -14.24 -16.75
N TYR A 6 -7.40 -12.98 -16.46
CA TYR A 6 -8.28 -12.14 -17.27
C TYR A 6 -7.57 -11.52 -18.47
N PHE A 7 -6.24 -11.44 -18.45
CA PHE A 7 -5.45 -10.77 -19.48
C PHE A 7 -5.30 -11.62 -20.74
N SER A 8 -5.38 -10.97 -21.90
CA SER A 8 -5.08 -11.60 -23.18
C SER A 8 -3.62 -12.05 -23.28
N THR A 9 -3.37 -13.06 -24.10
CA THR A 9 -2.01 -13.50 -24.41
C THR A 9 -1.51 -12.81 -25.68
N ILE A 10 -0.22 -12.47 -25.69
CA ILE A 10 0.48 -11.90 -26.82
C ILE A 10 1.68 -12.78 -27.19
N LEU A 11 2.06 -12.74 -28.47
CA LEU A 11 3.33 -13.32 -28.92
C LEU A 11 4.46 -12.38 -28.48
N TYR A 12 5.31 -12.87 -27.59
CA TYR A 12 6.43 -12.12 -27.05
C TYR A 12 7.73 -12.88 -27.27
N ASP A 13 8.71 -12.20 -27.85
CA ASP A 13 10.07 -12.70 -28.04
C ASP A 13 11.00 -11.92 -27.07
N PRO A 14 11.43 -12.55 -25.96
CA PRO A 14 12.30 -11.90 -24.98
C PRO A 14 13.76 -11.80 -25.45
N THR A 15 14.20 -12.62 -26.40
CA THR A 15 15.60 -12.74 -26.84
C THR A 15 15.88 -12.04 -28.17
N GLY A 16 14.83 -11.74 -28.95
CA GLY A 16 14.94 -11.11 -30.26
C GLY A 16 15.49 -12.05 -31.35
N ASP A 17 15.38 -13.36 -31.13
CA ASP A 17 15.86 -14.41 -32.04
C ASP A 17 14.81 -14.88 -33.05
N GLY A 18 13.60 -14.29 -33.02
CA GLY A 18 12.47 -14.65 -33.86
C GLY A 18 11.62 -15.79 -33.33
N THR A 19 11.93 -16.35 -32.14
CA THR A 19 11.15 -17.44 -31.52
C THR A 19 10.14 -16.89 -30.50
N ALA A 20 9.06 -16.28 -31.01
CA ALA A 20 8.02 -15.74 -30.16
C ALA A 20 7.25 -16.84 -29.39
N LYS A 21 7.03 -16.61 -28.09
CA LYS A 21 6.22 -17.47 -27.20
C LYS A 21 4.93 -16.77 -26.82
N LEU A 22 3.88 -17.54 -26.57
CA LEU A 22 2.65 -17.01 -25.98
C LEU A 22 2.92 -16.65 -24.51
N ALA A 23 2.75 -15.37 -24.18
CA ALA A 23 2.91 -14.84 -22.83
C ALA A 23 1.68 -13.99 -22.47
N THR A 24 1.34 -13.92 -21.18
CA THR A 24 0.30 -13.02 -20.69
C THR A 24 0.71 -11.56 -20.92
N ASN A 25 -0.21 -10.73 -21.43
CA ASN A 25 0.06 -9.33 -21.66
C ASN A 25 0.16 -8.54 -20.35
N LEU A 26 1.38 -8.13 -19.99
CA LEU A 26 1.66 -7.32 -18.80
C LEU A 26 1.75 -5.80 -19.12
N MET A 27 1.58 -5.39 -20.37
CA MET A 27 1.69 -3.98 -20.79
C MET A 27 0.44 -3.18 -20.42
N ASN A 28 -0.68 -3.86 -20.17
CA ASN A 28 -1.92 -3.23 -19.76
C ASN A 28 -1.97 -3.10 -18.23
N ARG A 29 -2.25 -1.90 -17.73
CA ARG A 29 -2.43 -1.64 -16.30
C ARG A 29 -3.85 -1.14 -16.03
N VAL A 30 -4.58 -1.86 -15.18
CA VAL A 30 -5.87 -1.43 -14.67
C VAL A 30 -5.66 -0.58 -13.41
N ARG A 31 -6.40 0.52 -13.29
CA ARG A 31 -6.43 1.37 -12.09
C ARG A 31 -7.88 1.74 -11.77
N VAL A 32 -8.20 1.75 -10.47
CA VAL A 32 -9.50 2.25 -10.00
C VAL A 32 -9.57 3.75 -10.21
N ARG A 33 -10.70 4.23 -10.73
CA ARG A 33 -10.95 5.66 -10.87
C ARG A 33 -11.03 6.30 -9.48
N VAL A 34 -10.35 7.43 -9.29
CA VAL A 34 -10.32 8.16 -8.00
C VAL A 34 -11.73 8.50 -7.48
N ASN A 35 -12.70 8.70 -8.37
CA ASN A 35 -14.08 9.01 -7.99
C ASN A 35 -14.87 7.81 -7.43
N MET A 36 -14.51 6.58 -7.78
CA MET A 36 -15.19 5.39 -7.21
C MET A 36 -14.85 5.19 -5.74
N LYS A 37 -13.66 5.60 -5.31
CA LYS A 37 -13.28 5.60 -3.88
C LYS A 37 -14.12 6.56 -3.02
N LYS A 38 -14.82 7.52 -3.63
CA LYS A 38 -15.68 8.45 -2.88
C LYS A 38 -17.01 7.81 -2.49
N GLU A 39 -17.35 6.66 -3.06
CA GLU A 39 -18.52 5.89 -2.66
C GLU A 39 -18.19 5.08 -1.40
N ILE A 40 -18.11 5.78 -0.26
CA ILE A 40 -17.82 5.25 1.08
C ILE A 40 -18.70 4.02 1.41
N VAL A 41 -19.88 3.93 0.81
CA VAL A 41 -20.83 2.82 1.02
C VAL A 41 -20.25 1.46 0.58
N MET A 42 -19.29 1.45 -0.36
CA MET A 42 -18.71 0.22 -0.92
C MET A 42 -17.48 -0.27 -0.15
N LEU A 43 -16.89 0.54 0.72
CA LEU A 43 -15.59 0.27 1.35
C LEU A 43 -15.73 0.14 2.87
N ASP A 44 -15.07 -0.85 3.44
CA ASP A 44 -14.87 -1.02 4.87
C ASP A 44 -13.40 -0.73 5.21
N THR A 45 -13.15 0.06 6.26
CA THR A 45 -11.77 0.29 6.73
C THR A 45 -11.29 -0.88 7.58
N TYR A 46 -10.05 -1.31 7.36
CA TYR A 46 -9.43 -2.40 8.10
C TYR A 46 -8.01 -2.03 8.52
N SER A 47 -7.68 -2.32 9.77
CA SER A 47 -6.32 -2.18 10.29
C SER A 47 -5.58 -3.51 10.18
N VAL A 48 -4.58 -3.58 9.29
CA VAL A 48 -3.76 -4.76 9.05
C VAL A 48 -2.98 -5.14 10.30
N LYS A 49 -3.13 -6.40 10.72
CA LYS A 49 -2.42 -6.95 11.89
C LYS A 49 -1.02 -7.41 11.52
N GLU A 50 -0.23 -7.68 12.55
CA GLU A 50 1.13 -8.13 12.35
C GLU A 50 1.21 -9.45 11.57
N ASN A 51 2.14 -9.50 10.61
CA ASN A 51 2.37 -10.63 9.69
C ASN A 51 1.20 -10.96 8.75
N GLU A 52 0.21 -10.08 8.60
CA GLU A 52 -0.82 -10.25 7.57
C GLU A 52 -0.28 -9.82 6.20
N THR A 53 -0.43 -10.70 5.21
CA THR A 53 -0.19 -10.39 3.80
C THR A 53 -1.52 -10.01 3.12
N PRO A 54 -1.49 -9.36 1.93
CA PRO A 54 -2.71 -9.09 1.17
C PRO A 54 -3.58 -10.33 0.94
N GLU A 55 -2.96 -11.49 0.77
CA GLU A 55 -3.62 -12.80 0.61
C GLU A 55 -4.35 -13.24 1.89
N ILE A 56 -3.73 -13.08 3.06
CA ILE A 56 -4.34 -13.40 4.34
C ILE A 56 -5.51 -12.46 4.62
N VAL A 57 -5.36 -11.17 4.31
CA VAL A 57 -6.44 -10.19 4.46
C VAL A 57 -7.61 -10.54 3.54
N ALA A 58 -7.33 -10.87 2.28
CA ALA A 58 -8.36 -11.28 1.33
C ALA A 58 -9.07 -12.56 1.75
N GLU A 59 -8.36 -13.56 2.28
CA GLU A 59 -8.97 -14.77 2.83
C GLU A 59 -9.89 -14.45 4.01
N LYS A 60 -9.45 -13.59 4.94
CA LYS A 60 -10.26 -13.22 6.11
C LYS A 60 -11.51 -12.43 5.76
N HIS A 61 -11.43 -11.55 4.76
CA HIS A 61 -12.51 -10.64 4.40
C HIS A 61 -13.45 -11.25 3.35
N HIS A 62 -12.89 -11.78 2.27
CA HIS A 62 -13.63 -12.29 1.11
C HIS A 62 -13.79 -13.82 1.08
N GLY A 63 -13.13 -14.55 2.00
CA GLY A 63 -13.18 -16.02 2.04
C GLY A 63 -12.37 -16.71 0.93
N ASN A 64 -11.50 -15.98 0.23
CA ASN A 64 -10.59 -16.57 -0.75
C ASN A 64 -9.29 -15.74 -0.89
N PRO A 65 -8.08 -16.34 -0.80
CA PRO A 65 -6.82 -15.62 -0.92
C PRO A 65 -6.58 -15.07 -2.34
N GLN A 66 -7.28 -15.59 -3.34
CA GLN A 66 -7.16 -15.14 -4.74
C GLN A 66 -7.68 -13.71 -4.95
N TYR A 67 -8.41 -13.14 -3.98
CA TYR A 67 -8.89 -11.76 -4.04
C TYR A 67 -7.89 -10.71 -3.54
N HIS A 68 -6.65 -11.10 -3.24
CA HIS A 68 -5.60 -10.17 -2.80
C HIS A 68 -5.36 -9.01 -3.79
N TRP A 69 -5.52 -9.26 -5.09
CA TRP A 69 -5.31 -8.22 -6.11
C TRP A 69 -6.37 -7.12 -6.02
N ILE A 70 -7.58 -7.42 -5.54
CA ILE A 70 -8.64 -6.41 -5.33
C ILE A 70 -8.23 -5.50 -4.17
N VAL A 71 -7.77 -6.08 -3.06
CA VAL A 71 -7.24 -5.34 -1.91
C VAL A 71 -6.09 -4.44 -2.34
N MET A 72 -5.15 -4.96 -3.13
CA MET A 72 -4.02 -4.17 -3.65
C MET A 72 -4.48 -3.05 -4.59
N LEU A 73 -5.37 -3.37 -5.53
CA LEU A 73 -5.86 -2.44 -6.54
C LEU A 73 -6.64 -1.28 -5.91
N LEU A 74 -7.48 -1.56 -4.91
CA LEU A 74 -8.19 -0.55 -4.15
C LEU A 74 -7.25 0.35 -3.37
N ASN A 75 -6.22 -0.19 -2.72
CA ASN A 75 -5.28 0.62 -1.95
C ASN A 75 -4.17 1.25 -2.81
N ASN A 76 -4.26 1.13 -4.14
CA ASN A 76 -3.25 1.61 -5.10
C ASN A 76 -1.83 1.08 -4.79
N ILE A 77 -1.78 -0.16 -4.31
CA ILE A 77 -0.56 -0.88 -3.98
C ILE A 77 -0.06 -1.61 -5.22
N SER A 78 1.15 -1.26 -5.67
CA SER A 78 1.78 -1.92 -6.81
C SER A 78 2.89 -2.87 -6.40
N ASP A 79 3.61 -2.56 -5.33
CA ASP A 79 4.69 -3.40 -4.81
C ASP A 79 4.40 -3.80 -3.37
N VAL A 80 4.04 -5.05 -3.17
CA VAL A 80 3.77 -5.62 -1.84
C VAL A 80 4.98 -5.51 -0.92
N ASN A 81 6.21 -5.51 -1.43
CA ASN A 81 7.40 -5.48 -0.58
C ASN A 81 7.66 -4.09 0.00
N HIS A 82 7.25 -3.02 -0.68
CA HIS A 82 7.54 -1.63 -0.29
C HIS A 82 6.31 -0.89 0.22
N ASP A 83 5.17 -1.09 -0.43
CA ASP A 83 3.93 -0.36 -0.16
C ASP A 83 3.12 -1.01 0.97
N TRP A 84 3.27 -2.32 1.20
CA TRP A 84 2.59 -3.01 2.29
C TRP A 84 3.25 -2.75 3.65
N VAL A 85 2.45 -2.83 4.72
CA VAL A 85 2.95 -2.74 6.08
C VAL A 85 3.98 -3.84 6.37
N LYS A 86 5.13 -3.43 6.90
CA LYS A 86 6.18 -4.34 7.34
C LYS A 86 5.88 -4.84 8.74
N SER A 87 6.08 -6.14 8.97
CA SER A 87 6.12 -6.70 10.33
C SER A 87 7.29 -6.10 11.13
N THR A 88 7.25 -6.21 12.46
CA THR A 88 8.32 -5.68 13.34
C THR A 88 9.69 -6.20 12.92
N ARG A 89 9.79 -7.50 12.59
CA ARG A 89 11.04 -8.12 12.14
C ARG A 89 11.51 -7.58 10.78
N GLN A 90 10.61 -7.42 9.83
CA GLN A 90 10.95 -6.86 8.50
C GLN A 90 11.35 -5.39 8.63
N MET A 91 10.69 -4.65 9.51
CA MET A 91 10.97 -3.25 9.78
C MET A 91 12.36 -3.06 10.40
N GLN A 92 12.72 -3.86 11.40
CA GLN A 92 14.06 -3.86 11.96
C GLN A 92 15.13 -4.13 10.90
N LYS A 93 14.89 -5.11 10.01
CA LYS A 93 15.82 -5.39 8.91
C LYS A 93 15.92 -4.22 7.93
N TYR A 94 14.79 -3.59 7.59
CA TYR A 94 14.74 -2.42 6.72
C TYR A 94 15.55 -1.24 7.30
N LEU A 95 15.36 -0.95 8.59
CA LEU A 95 16.09 0.09 9.30
C LEU A 95 17.59 -0.15 9.29
N LEU A 96 18.04 -1.37 9.59
CA LEU A 96 19.47 -1.73 9.58
C LEU A 96 20.09 -1.69 8.17
N THR A 97 19.30 -1.86 7.12
CA THR A 97 19.80 -1.72 5.73
C THR A 97 19.88 -0.27 5.27
N LYS A 98 19.08 0.62 5.86
CA LYS A 98 18.98 2.03 5.44
C LYS A 98 19.83 2.97 6.29
N TYR A 99 19.94 2.69 7.59
CA TYR A 99 20.60 3.53 8.58
C TYR A 99 21.67 2.74 9.35
N THR A 100 22.70 3.45 9.80
CA THR A 100 23.58 2.98 10.87
C THR A 100 22.92 3.15 12.24
N GLU A 101 23.42 2.46 13.26
CA GLU A 101 22.89 2.57 14.63
C GLU A 101 22.91 4.01 15.17
N ALA A 102 23.97 4.77 14.83
CA ALA A 102 24.08 6.18 15.21
C ALA A 102 23.01 7.05 14.51
N GLN A 103 22.76 6.80 13.23
CA GLN A 103 21.77 7.55 12.46
C GLN A 103 20.33 7.30 12.92
N LEU A 104 20.02 6.14 13.49
CA LEU A 104 18.65 5.83 13.94
C LEU A 104 18.14 6.79 15.03
N ILE A 105 19.04 7.26 15.89
CA ILE A 105 18.73 8.19 16.98
C ILE A 105 18.91 9.66 16.59
N GLU A 106 19.42 9.94 15.39
CA GLU A 106 19.52 11.30 14.87
C GLU A 106 18.13 11.86 14.57
N THR A 107 17.96 13.16 14.84
CA THR A 107 16.75 13.90 14.53
C THR A 107 16.55 13.95 13.01
N HIS A 108 15.42 13.44 12.53
CA HIS A 108 15.00 13.57 11.13
C HIS A 108 14.39 14.96 10.88
N HIS A 109 13.49 15.39 11.76
CA HIS A 109 12.81 16.68 11.67
C HIS A 109 12.20 17.07 13.04
N TYR A 110 11.64 18.28 13.12
CA TYR A 110 10.91 18.74 14.30
C TYR A 110 9.43 18.88 14.00
N GLU A 111 8.57 18.49 14.93
CA GLU A 111 7.13 18.63 14.84
C GLU A 111 6.60 19.65 15.84
N VAL A 112 5.63 20.47 15.43
CA VAL A 112 4.82 21.33 16.31
C VAL A 112 3.33 21.11 16.06
N ASN A 113 2.52 21.21 17.11
CA ASN A 113 1.07 21.20 16.94
C ASN A 113 0.64 22.45 16.16
N GLN A 114 -0.28 22.27 15.22
CA GLN A 114 -0.87 23.37 14.49
C GLN A 114 -1.57 24.33 15.47
N THR A 115 -1.31 25.63 15.32
CA THR A 115 -1.87 26.69 16.19
C THR A 115 -3.20 27.26 15.70
N SER A 116 -3.62 26.93 14.48
CA SER A 116 -4.86 27.41 13.86
C SER A 116 -5.52 26.29 13.05
N GLY A 117 -6.77 25.96 13.36
CA GLY A 117 -7.50 24.84 12.74
C GLY A 117 -7.63 23.66 13.70
N ASP A 118 -7.43 22.44 13.20
CA ASP A 118 -7.41 21.23 14.02
C ASP A 118 -6.06 21.11 14.73
N THR A 119 -6.03 21.45 16.02
CA THR A 119 -4.80 21.46 16.83
C THR A 119 -4.25 20.05 17.13
N THR A 120 -4.92 18.99 16.68
CA THR A 120 -4.41 17.62 16.76
C THR A 120 -3.42 17.28 15.64
N ILE A 121 -3.37 18.10 14.59
CA ILE A 121 -2.45 17.91 13.46
C ILE A 121 -1.08 18.46 13.84
N LYS A 122 -0.04 17.64 13.63
CA LYS A 122 1.35 18.05 13.76
C LYS A 122 1.92 18.48 12.42
N ILE A 123 2.72 19.54 12.43
CA ILE A 123 3.36 20.12 11.25
C ILE A 123 4.88 20.03 11.41
N GLU A 124 5.55 19.62 10.34
CA GLU A 124 7.01 19.63 10.25
C GLU A 124 7.54 21.06 10.18
N VAL A 125 8.53 21.38 11.01
CA VAL A 125 9.21 22.67 11.05
C VAL A 125 10.73 22.48 10.97
N GLU A 126 11.38 23.40 10.25
CA GLU A 126 12.84 23.38 10.06
C GLU A 126 13.61 23.90 11.30
N ASP A 127 12.95 24.60 12.24
CA ASP A 127 13.63 25.42 13.25
C ASP A 127 13.39 24.95 14.70
N THR A 128 14.49 24.73 15.43
CA THR A 128 14.56 24.47 16.88
C THR A 128 14.08 25.65 17.73
N ASN A 129 13.92 26.84 17.16
CA ASN A 129 13.57 28.06 17.91
C ASN A 129 12.09 28.13 18.32
N TYR A 130 11.26 27.16 17.91
CA TYR A 130 9.90 27.04 18.42
C TYR A 130 9.90 26.35 19.80
N PRO A 131 9.43 27.01 20.87
CA PRO A 131 9.56 26.49 22.24
C PRO A 131 8.77 25.20 22.53
N THR A 132 7.90 24.78 21.62
CA THR A 132 7.09 23.56 21.71
C THR A 132 7.48 22.50 20.67
N ALA A 133 8.60 22.69 19.97
CA ALA A 133 9.06 21.76 18.94
C ALA A 133 9.52 20.43 19.57
N THR A 134 8.98 19.31 19.06
CA THR A 134 9.39 17.97 19.45
C THR A 134 10.31 17.40 18.37
N ALA A 135 11.51 16.96 18.74
CA ALA A 135 12.41 16.27 17.83
C ALA A 135 11.89 14.87 17.53
N ILE A 136 11.76 14.52 16.25
CA ILE A 136 11.41 13.17 15.79
C ILE A 136 12.66 12.51 15.23
N THR A 137 12.99 11.34 15.75
CA THR A 137 14.14 10.55 15.30
C THR A 137 13.85 9.85 13.98
N ASN A 138 14.90 9.46 13.25
CA ASN A 138 14.78 8.60 12.06
C ASN A 138 13.99 7.30 12.36
N TYR A 139 14.20 6.73 13.55
CA TYR A 139 13.45 5.55 13.98
C TYR A 139 11.94 5.83 14.10
N GLU A 140 11.55 6.87 14.83
CA GLU A 140 10.14 7.21 15.06
C GLU A 140 9.42 7.57 13.76
N TYR A 141 10.08 8.33 12.88
CA TYR A 141 9.55 8.69 11.57
C TYR A 141 9.21 7.46 10.73
N GLU A 142 10.14 6.51 10.64
CA GLU A 142 9.96 5.31 9.84
C GLU A 142 8.88 4.38 10.41
N ILE A 143 8.78 4.27 11.74
CA ILE A 143 7.71 3.51 12.39
C ILE A 143 6.35 4.16 12.11
N ALA A 144 6.23 5.47 12.25
CA ALA A 144 4.99 6.19 11.96
C ALA A 144 4.58 6.05 10.48
N LEU A 145 5.54 6.12 9.56
CA LEU A 145 5.30 5.89 8.14
C LEU A 145 4.80 4.46 7.87
N ASN A 146 5.35 3.46 8.55
CA ASN A 146 4.90 2.07 8.42
C ASN A 146 3.53 1.84 9.05
N ASP A 147 3.23 2.48 10.17
CA ASP A 147 1.93 2.37 10.85
C ASP A 147 0.81 3.06 10.07
N SER A 148 1.09 4.17 9.39
CA SER A 148 0.09 4.80 8.49
C SER A 148 -0.32 3.89 7.32
N LYS A 149 0.51 2.92 6.93
CA LYS A 149 0.19 1.90 5.91
C LYS A 149 -0.71 0.77 6.44
N ARG A 150 -0.99 0.70 7.75
CA ARG A 150 -1.85 -0.35 8.33
C ARG A 150 -3.31 -0.16 7.98
N GLU A 151 -3.74 1.08 7.84
CA GLU A 151 -5.12 1.40 7.50
C GLU A 151 -5.31 1.22 6.00
N ILE A 152 -6.17 0.28 5.64
CA ILE A 152 -6.50 -0.05 4.25
C ILE A 152 -8.00 -0.09 4.05
N ASP A 153 -8.42 0.20 2.83
CA ASP A 153 -9.81 0.07 2.40
C ASP A 153 -10.04 -1.33 1.80
N LEU A 154 -11.09 -2.01 2.26
CA LEU A 154 -11.53 -3.30 1.74
C LEU A 154 -12.87 -3.16 1.01
N LEU A 155 -13.03 -3.84 -0.11
CA LEU A 155 -14.32 -3.87 -0.81
C LEU A 155 -15.32 -4.68 -0.01
N ARG A 156 -16.51 -4.16 0.23
CA ARG A 156 -17.59 -4.96 0.81
C ARG A 156 -17.94 -6.15 -0.09
N ASN A 157 -18.17 -7.31 0.50
CA ASN A 157 -18.45 -8.55 -0.23
C ASN A 157 -19.68 -8.45 -1.16
N ASP A 158 -20.65 -7.60 -0.80
CA ASP A 158 -21.84 -7.31 -1.60
C ASP A 158 -21.51 -6.79 -3.02
N TYR A 159 -20.37 -6.09 -3.17
CA TYR A 159 -19.94 -5.48 -4.43
C TYR A 159 -18.87 -6.28 -5.18
N LEU A 160 -18.42 -7.41 -4.62
CA LEU A 160 -17.32 -8.19 -5.18
C LEU A 160 -17.62 -8.68 -6.61
N GLY A 161 -18.84 -9.18 -6.84
CA GLY A 161 -19.25 -9.65 -8.17
C GLY A 161 -19.30 -8.54 -9.21
N MET A 162 -19.86 -7.38 -8.85
CA MET A 162 -19.91 -6.21 -9.75
C MET A 162 -18.50 -5.74 -10.11
N PHE A 163 -17.58 -5.74 -9.14
CA PHE A 163 -16.19 -5.36 -9.36
C PHE A 163 -15.47 -6.32 -10.31
N GLU A 164 -15.67 -7.62 -10.16
CA GLU A 164 -15.11 -8.62 -11.09
C GLU A 164 -15.64 -8.45 -12.51
N ASP A 165 -16.94 -8.19 -12.67
CA ASP A 165 -17.57 -8.00 -13.98
C ASP A 165 -17.08 -6.71 -14.65
N GLU A 166 -16.99 -5.61 -13.90
CA GLU A 166 -16.44 -4.35 -14.41
C GLU A 166 -14.97 -4.52 -14.80
N PHE A 167 -14.18 -5.20 -13.96
CA PHE A 167 -12.78 -5.50 -14.25
C PHE A 167 -12.62 -6.32 -15.53
N ARG A 168 -13.46 -7.35 -15.72
CA ARG A 168 -13.48 -8.16 -16.94
C ARG A 168 -13.86 -7.35 -18.19
N ASN A 169 -14.73 -6.35 -18.06
CA ASN A 169 -15.14 -5.51 -19.20
C ASN A 169 -14.05 -4.53 -19.65
N ILE A 170 -13.09 -4.21 -18.78
CA ILE A 170 -12.01 -3.25 -19.06
C ILE A 170 -10.78 -3.92 -19.69
N ILE A 171 -10.60 -5.23 -19.46
CA ILE A 171 -9.46 -6.03 -19.94
C ILE A 171 -9.79 -6.72 -21.25
#